data_AF-A0A838FPR9-F1
#
_entry.id   AF-A0A838FPR9-F1
#
_cell.length_a   1.000
_cell.length_b   1.000
_cell.length_c   1.000
_cell.angle_alpha   90.00
_cell.angle_beta   90.00
_cell.angle_gamma   90.00
#
_symmetry.space_group_name_H-M   'P 1'
#
loop_
_entity.id
_entity.type
_entity.pdbx_description
1 polymer ?
#
loop_
_entity_poly.entity_id
_entity_poly.type
_entity_poly.pdbx_seq_one_letter_code
_entity_poly.pdbx_strand_id
1 'polypeptide(L)'
;MQPSRGATAPAPPPNNDIVFACQHCATSFVVDAAAAGLQLTCQKCGEPTTVPNPALEDSSAEALKISDLQRQLKENESQRTEITGYINQLSIQLHRWQLRLKSLHERQQKLQAELAELAKS
;
A
#
# COMPACT_ATOMS: atom_id res chain seq x y z
N MET A 1 29.22 -44.55 31.11
CA MET A 1 29.53 -43.27 31.79
C MET A 1 28.89 -42.14 31.01
N GLN A 2 27.95 -41.41 31.64
CA GLN A 2 27.58 -40.01 31.33
C GLN A 2 28.60 -39.09 32.05
N PRO A 3 28.72 -37.76 31.78
CA PRO A 3 27.68 -36.74 31.50
C PRO A 3 28.08 -35.78 30.33
N SER A 4 27.38 -34.73 29.88
CA SER A 4 26.64 -33.66 30.58
C SER A 4 25.63 -32.96 29.67
N ARG A 5 24.54 -32.53 30.31
CA ARG A 5 23.42 -31.74 29.78
C ARG A 5 23.87 -30.34 29.38
N GLY A 6 23.61 -29.93 28.13
CA GLY A 6 23.64 -28.54 27.71
C GLY A 6 22.34 -27.85 28.11
N ALA A 7 22.46 -26.81 28.93
CA ALA A 7 21.35 -26.04 29.46
C ALA A 7 20.64 -25.25 28.35
N THR A 8 19.35 -25.55 28.16
CA THR A 8 18.42 -24.67 27.47
C THR A 8 18.18 -23.45 28.35
N ALA A 9 18.80 -22.31 28.02
CA ALA A 9 18.39 -21.03 28.57
C ALA A 9 17.09 -20.61 27.88
N PRO A 10 15.97 -20.42 28.59
CA PRO A 10 14.82 -19.75 27.99
C PRO A 10 15.19 -18.28 27.75
N ALA A 11 15.04 -17.82 26.52
CA ALA A 11 15.08 -16.40 26.19
C ALA A 11 14.07 -15.66 27.10
N PRO A 12 14.42 -14.48 27.65
CA PRO A 12 13.45 -13.69 28.41
C PRO A 12 12.26 -13.33 27.53
N PRO A 13 11.03 -13.38 28.06
CA PRO A 13 9.84 -12.96 27.31
C PRO A 13 10.00 -11.50 26.87
N PRO A 14 9.44 -11.10 25.71
CA PRO A 14 9.43 -9.69 25.33
C PRO A 14 8.62 -8.92 26.38
N ASN A 15 9.31 -8.11 27.21
CA ASN A 15 8.68 -7.18 28.14
C ASN A 15 7.93 -6.12 27.31
N ASN A 16 6.64 -6.35 27.09
CA ASN A 16 5.72 -5.36 26.55
C ASN A 16 5.25 -4.45 27.68
N ASP A 17 6.18 -3.78 28.36
CA ASP A 17 5.84 -2.88 29.46
C ASP A 17 5.34 -1.55 28.89
N ILE A 18 4.24 -1.04 29.41
CA ILE A 18 3.67 0.26 29.05
C ILE A 18 4.22 1.31 30.00
N VAL A 19 4.96 2.27 29.43
CA VAL A 19 5.46 3.44 30.15
C VAL A 19 4.53 4.62 29.90
N PHE A 20 3.94 5.18 30.95
CA PHE A 20 3.04 6.33 30.84
C PHE A 20 3.13 7.25 32.06
N ALA A 21 2.63 8.48 31.94
CA ALA A 21 2.63 9.45 33.04
C ALA A 21 1.22 9.59 33.65
N CYS A 22 1.14 9.75 34.97
CA CYS A 22 -0.12 10.06 35.64
C CYS A 22 -0.66 11.42 35.17
N GLN A 23 -1.95 11.47 34.84
CA GLN A 23 -2.61 12.67 34.31
C GLN A 23 -2.69 13.83 35.31
N HIS A 24 -2.57 13.55 36.62
CA HIS A 24 -2.70 14.55 37.69
C HIS A 24 -1.36 15.08 38.22
N CYS A 25 -0.35 14.22 38.31
CA CYS A 25 0.93 14.57 38.93
C CYS A 25 2.15 14.32 38.05
N ALA A 26 1.94 13.95 36.78
CA ALA A 26 2.96 13.71 35.75
C ALA A 26 4.05 12.68 36.14
N THR A 27 3.80 11.86 37.16
CA THR A 27 4.76 10.84 37.60
C THR A 27 4.73 9.66 36.63
N SER A 28 5.90 9.18 36.22
CA SER A 28 6.02 8.05 35.29
C SER A 28 5.78 6.72 35.98
N PHE A 29 5.02 5.86 35.31
CA PHE A 29 4.70 4.49 35.71
C PHE A 29 5.13 3.54 34.61
N VAL A 30 5.55 2.34 35.02
CA VAL A 30 5.83 1.21 34.14
C VAL A 30 4.92 0.08 34.61
N VAL A 31 4.04 -0.39 33.73
CA VAL A 31 3.08 -1.47 34.03
C VAL A 31 3.10 -2.50 32.92
N ASP A 32 2.74 -3.75 33.20
CA ASP A 32 2.61 -4.78 32.18
C ASP A 32 1.57 -4.38 31.11
N ALA A 33 1.76 -4.78 29.85
CA ALA A 33 0.76 -4.60 28.79
C ALA A 33 -0.63 -5.15 29.14
N ALA A 34 -0.72 -6.15 30.02
CA ALA A 34 -2.00 -6.69 30.49
C ALA A 34 -2.83 -5.65 31.28
N ALA A 35 -2.21 -4.60 31.81
CA ALA A 35 -2.88 -3.52 32.52
C ALA A 35 -3.42 -2.41 31.58
N ALA A 36 -3.18 -2.51 30.27
CA ALA A 36 -3.66 -1.57 29.27
C ALA A 36 -5.19 -1.36 29.37
N GLY A 37 -5.62 -0.10 29.47
CA GLY A 37 -7.04 0.26 29.55
C GLY A 37 -7.69 0.12 30.94
N LEU A 38 -6.95 -0.38 31.94
CA LEU A 38 -7.42 -0.39 33.33
C LEU A 38 -7.19 0.97 34.00
N GLN A 39 -8.03 1.28 35.01
CA GLN A 39 -7.80 2.40 35.91
C GLN A 39 -7.03 1.91 37.14
N LEU A 40 -5.94 2.60 37.46
CA LEU A 40 -5.08 2.32 38.61
C LEU A 40 -5.00 3.57 39.49
N THR A 41 -4.94 3.38 40.80
CA THR A 41 -4.74 4.50 41.74
C THR A 41 -3.28 4.95 41.72
N CYS A 42 -3.04 6.26 41.54
CA CYS A 42 -1.69 6.80 41.54
C CYS A 42 -1.06 6.73 42.95
N GLN A 43 0.11 6.09 43.08
CA GLN A 43 0.80 5.98 44.38
C GLN A 43 1.36 7.31 44.91
N LYS A 44 1.44 8.35 44.08
CA LYS A 44 1.99 9.65 44.49
C LYS A 44 0.91 10.67 44.87
N CYS A 45 -0.18 10.75 44.10
CA CYS A 45 -1.24 11.74 44.34
C CYS A 45 -2.57 11.13 44.80
N GLY A 46 -2.72 9.81 44.82
CA GLY A 46 -3.94 9.12 45.25
C GLY A 46 -5.10 9.15 44.25
N GLU A 47 -5.03 9.96 43.20
CA GLU A 47 -6.05 10.07 42.15
C GLU A 47 -6.01 8.88 41.17
N PRO A 48 -7.16 8.46 40.60
CA PRO A 48 -7.22 7.40 39.59
C PRO A 48 -6.56 7.87 38.28
N THR A 49 -5.73 7.00 37.68
CA THR A 49 -5.09 7.24 36.39
C THR A 49 -5.34 6.06 35.46
N THR A 50 -5.71 6.34 34.21
CA THR A 50 -5.95 5.31 33.20
C THR A 50 -4.65 4.94 32.50
N VAL A 51 -4.38 3.64 32.37
CA VAL A 51 -3.26 3.12 31.58
C VAL A 51 -3.63 3.23 30.09
N PRO A 52 -2.81 3.88 29.24
CA PRO A 52 -3.06 3.94 27.79
C PRO A 52 -3.13 2.53 27.19
N ASN A 53 -4.14 2.28 26.36
CA ASN A 53 -4.23 1.03 25.59
C ASN A 53 -3.92 1.30 24.11
N PRO A 54 -2.67 1.10 23.66
CA PRO A 54 -2.31 1.36 22.27
C PRO A 54 -3.09 0.48 21.29
N ALA A 55 -3.43 -0.76 21.66
CA ALA A 55 -4.14 -1.68 20.78
C ALA A 55 -5.59 -1.24 20.45
N LEU A 56 -6.27 -0.52 21.35
CA LEU A 56 -7.62 -0.01 21.08
C LEU A 56 -7.59 1.26 20.24
N GLU A 57 -6.65 2.17 20.53
CA GLU A 57 -6.48 3.42 19.77
C GLU A 57 -6.06 3.13 18.32
N ASP A 58 -5.09 2.23 18.14
CA ASP A 58 -4.61 1.81 16.82
C ASP A 58 -5.71 1.12 16.00
N SER A 59 -6.53 0.26 16.61
CA SER A 59 -7.57 -0.49 15.89
C SER A 59 -8.58 0.41 15.16
N SER A 60 -8.91 1.58 15.72
CA SER A 60 -9.87 2.52 15.12
C SER A 60 -9.26 3.29 13.95
N ALA A 61 -8.00 3.72 14.09
CA ALA A 61 -7.25 4.42 13.05
C ALA A 61 -6.90 3.45 11.90
N GLU A 62 -6.56 2.20 12.23
CA GLU A 62 -6.32 1.13 11.28
C GLU A 62 -7.59 0.81 10.47
N ALA A 63 -8.75 0.71 11.13
CA ALA A 63 -10.02 0.46 10.44
C ALA A 63 -10.36 1.57 9.42
N LEU A 64 -10.18 2.84 9.80
CA LEU A 64 -10.37 3.97 8.88
C LEU A 64 -9.40 3.87 7.70
N LYS A 65 -8.12 3.61 7.96
CA LYS A 65 -7.09 3.47 6.92
C LYS A 65 -7.37 2.30 5.98
N ILE A 66 -7.86 1.18 6.49
CA ILE A 66 -8.29 0.03 5.69
C ILE A 66 -9.44 0.42 4.76
N SER A 67 -10.45 1.13 5.27
CA SER A 67 -11.58 1.59 4.45
C SER A 67 -11.16 2.58 3.35
N ASP A 68 -10.23 3.49 3.66
CA ASP A 68 -9.67 4.42 2.67
C ASP A 68 -8.87 3.68 1.60
N LEU A 69 -8.04 2.71 1.99
CA LEU A 69 -7.29 1.88 1.04
C LEU A 69 -8.22 1.06 0.15
N GLN A 70 -9.29 0.48 0.70
CA GLN A 70 -10.30 -0.23 -0.08
C GLN A 70 -10.97 0.67 -1.12
N ARG A 71 -11.30 1.92 -0.74
CA ARG A 71 -11.84 2.92 -1.68
C ARG A 71 -10.84 3.23 -2.79
N GLN A 72 -9.58 3.47 -2.44
CA GLN A 72 -8.53 3.75 -3.42
C GLN A 72 -8.31 2.57 -4.37
N LEU A 73 -8.33 1.33 -3.89
CA LEU A 73 -8.20 0.14 -4.72
C LEU A 73 -9.32 0.06 -5.76
N LYS A 74 -10.57 0.30 -5.35
CA LYS A 74 -11.72 0.30 -6.25
C LYS A 74 -11.61 1.39 -7.32
N GLU A 75 -11.15 2.59 -6.94
CA GLU A 75 -10.90 3.67 -7.89
C GLU A 75 -9.77 3.30 -8.85
N ASN A 76 -8.69 2.70 -8.36
CA ASN A 76 -7.57 2.24 -9.19
C ASN A 76 -8.03 1.16 -10.18
N GLU A 77 -8.87 0.22 -9.75
CA GLU A 77 -9.46 -0.79 -10.64
C GLU A 77 -10.29 -0.15 -11.75
N SER A 78 -11.12 0.84 -11.44
CA SER A 78 -11.86 1.63 -12.43
C SER A 78 -10.94 2.29 -13.44
N GLN A 79 -9.91 2.99 -12.96
CA GLN A 79 -8.93 3.66 -13.81
C GLN A 79 -8.18 2.68 -14.71
N ARG A 80 -7.82 1.49 -14.21
CA ARG A 80 -7.17 0.44 -15.01
C ARG A 80 -8.07 -0.05 -16.14
N THR A 81 -9.37 -0.20 -15.90
CA THR A 81 -10.34 -0.56 -16.94
C THR A 81 -10.43 0.53 -18.01
N GLU A 82 -10.52 1.79 -17.62
CA GLU A 82 -10.58 2.93 -18.55
C GLU A 82 -9.31 3.04 -19.41
N ILE A 83 -8.13 3.00 -18.79
CA ILE A 83 -6.83 3.07 -19.48
C ILE A 83 -6.70 1.91 -20.48
N THR A 84 -7.12 0.71 -20.09
CA THR A 84 -7.13 -0.45 -21.00
C THR A 84 -8.02 -0.19 -22.21
N GLY A 85 -9.18 0.43 -22.02
CA GLY A 85 -10.06 0.87 -23.10
C GLY A 85 -9.39 1.85 -24.06
N TYR A 86 -8.71 2.87 -23.53
CA TYR A 86 -7.97 3.84 -24.35
C TYR A 86 -6.84 3.18 -25.14
N ILE A 87 -6.06 2.30 -24.53
CA ILE A 87 -4.99 1.55 -25.21
C ILE A 87 -5.55 0.75 -26.38
N ASN A 88 -6.67 0.04 -26.18
CA ASN A 88 -7.31 -0.74 -27.23
C ASN A 88 -7.78 0.15 -28.39
N GLN A 89 -8.43 1.27 -28.06
CA GLN A 89 -8.90 2.22 -29.07
C GLN A 89 -7.74 2.81 -29.89
N LEU A 90 -6.67 3.26 -29.22
CA LEU A 90 -5.49 3.81 -29.88
C LEU A 90 -4.77 2.77 -30.72
N SER A 91 -4.70 1.51 -30.27
CA SER A 91 -4.13 0.41 -31.04
C SER A 91 -4.88 0.17 -32.35
N ILE A 92 -6.23 0.20 -32.31
CA ILE A 92 -7.07 0.07 -33.51
C ILE A 92 -6.85 1.26 -34.45
N GLN A 93 -6.79 2.48 -33.91
CA GLN A 93 -6.53 3.67 -34.73
C GLN A 93 -5.17 3.56 -35.42
N LEU A 94 -4.11 3.24 -34.67
CA LEU A 94 -2.77 3.09 -35.21
C LEU A 94 -2.74 2.07 -36.34
N HIS A 95 -3.39 0.92 -36.17
CA HIS A 95 -3.46 -0.10 -37.22
C HIS A 95 -4.15 0.41 -38.49
N ARG A 96 -5.25 1.15 -38.36
CA ARG A 96 -5.95 1.76 -39.50
C ARG A 96 -5.07 2.78 -40.23
N TRP A 97 -4.34 3.62 -39.48
CA TRP A 97 -3.41 4.58 -40.05
C TRP A 97 -2.26 3.89 -40.79
N GLN A 98 -1.72 2.81 -40.24
CA GLN A 98 -0.68 2.00 -40.89
C GLN A 98 -1.17 1.40 -42.22
N LEU A 99 -2.39 0.85 -42.25
CA LEU A 99 -2.98 0.34 -43.50
C LEU A 99 -3.15 1.44 -44.54
N ARG A 100 -3.64 2.61 -44.13
CA ARG A 100 -3.80 3.76 -45.02
C ARG A 100 -2.46 4.23 -45.59
N LEU A 101 -1.43 4.28 -44.75
CA LEU A 101 -0.08 4.65 -45.16
C LEU A 101 0.46 3.66 -46.22
N LYS A 102 0.27 2.35 -45.98
CA LYS A 102 0.66 1.31 -46.93
C LYS A 102 0.00 1.50 -48.30
N SER A 103 -1.32 1.68 -48.33
CA SER A 103 -2.04 1.90 -49.59
C SER A 103 -1.62 3.18 -50.30
N LEU A 104 -1.26 4.24 -49.56
CA LEU A 104 -0.73 5.47 -50.17
C LEU A 104 0.66 5.26 -50.77
N HIS A 105 1.55 4.52 -50.10
CA HIS A 105 2.85 4.15 -50.65
C HIS A 105 2.73 3.31 -51.93
N GLU A 106 1.84 2.31 -51.95
CA GLU A 106 1.60 1.49 -53.14
C GLU A 106 1.12 2.35 -54.33
N ARG A 107 0.20 3.29 -54.09
CA ARG A 107 -0.28 4.22 -55.12
C ARG A 107 0.82 5.17 -55.59
N GLN A 108 1.64 5.68 -54.68
CA GLN A 108 2.78 6.54 -55.02
C GLN A 108 3.76 5.80 -55.93
N GLN A 109 4.13 4.57 -55.59
CA GLN A 109 5.03 3.76 -56.40
C GLN A 109 4.47 3.51 -57.80
N LYS A 110 3.17 3.19 -57.89
CA LYS A 110 2.50 3.01 -59.18
C LYS A 110 2.56 4.26 -60.05
N LEU A 111 2.22 5.42 -59.48
CA LEU A 111 2.28 6.70 -60.19
C LEU A 111 3.71 7.06 -60.61
N GLN A 112 4.70 6.82 -59.75
CA GLN A 112 6.10 7.03 -60.09
C GLN A 112 6.55 6.15 -61.27
N ALA A 113 6.11 4.89 -61.31
CA ALA A 113 6.38 4.00 -62.42
C ALA A 113 5.70 4.49 -63.72
N GLU A 114 4.43 4.88 -63.67
CA GLU A 114 3.69 5.43 -64.82
C GLU A 114 4.37 6.70 -65.37
N LEU A 115 4.80 7.61 -64.50
CA LEU A 115 5.55 8.81 -64.90
C LEU A 115 6.91 8.46 -65.53
N ALA A 116 7.61 7.46 -65.00
CA ALA A 116 8.89 7.03 -65.55
C ALA A 116 8.73 6.38 -66.94
N GLU A 117 7.62 5.68 -67.20
CA GLU A 117 7.32 5.13 -68.53
C GLU A 117 6.95 6.24 -69.52
N LEU A 118 6.12 7.21 -69.11
CA LEU A 118 5.79 8.38 -69.94
C LEU A 118 7.01 9.25 -70.26
N ALA A 119 8.00 9.31 -69.37
CA ALA A 119 9.24 10.04 -69.61
C ALA A 119 10.18 9.34 -70.61
N LYS A 120 9.97 8.05 -70.89
CA LYS A 120 10.75 7.28 -71.88
C LYS A 120 10.13 7.27 -73.28
N SER A 121 8.83 7.55 -73.39
CA SER A 121 8.09 7.67 -74.66
C SER A 121 8.26 9.05 -75.27
#